data_AF-A0A2T6BE04-F1
#
_entry.id   AF-A0A2T6BE04-F1
#
_cell.length_a   1.000
_cell.length_b   1.000
_cell.length_c   1.000
_cell.angle_alpha   90.00
_cell.angle_beta   90.00
_cell.angle_gamma   90.00
#
_symmetry.space_group_name_H-M   'P 1'
#
loop_
_entity.id
_entity.type
_entity.pdbx_description
1 polymer ?
#
loop_
_entity_poly.entity_id
_entity_poly.type
_entity_poly.pdbx_seq_one_letter_code
_entity_poly.pdbx_strand_id
1 'polypeptide(L)'
;MKTVLWIIGGVLLAGGLAVVWLGWVLSGAPSLMPAPAKTPAPEGFVASDYPPITELSAPEGVRLIDLSAFGEYFEHYFLPDERVTYFRVFAGDEMSTTVFVDAQGRLMGQIKLLPNDFPMGPHFVDPDGSHTVTATEVGPYVPHVLLDGEATQARLQELHAQATRYRRFSYTDMPRDRPEFDAKLATHVFEIDGVWHKIVEDGATSLDWKGAPFEQLDVQYDISRSLDPADATRFMDGAYTLRLTHFDQQTYLGKKGAPMGSTTGVGRGAQWRGDGFYTLVAGDAELRFSLVGDTEFLSNPSRTYLTMSGKPDLDMVVLRHQVYGRPTAAYVVARD
;
A
#
# COMPACT_ATOMS: atom_id res chain seq x y z
N MET A 1 20.88 -26.38 -64.01
CA MET A 1 21.71 -26.34 -62.77
C MET A 1 21.78 -24.97 -62.11
N LYS A 2 22.10 -23.87 -62.82
CA LYS A 2 22.21 -22.52 -62.20
C LYS A 2 20.92 -22.07 -61.49
N THR A 3 19.75 -22.24 -62.08
CA THR A 3 18.46 -21.83 -61.51
C THR A 3 18.09 -22.55 -60.22
N VAL A 4 18.45 -23.84 -60.10
CA VAL A 4 18.19 -24.66 -58.91
C VAL A 4 19.08 -24.21 -57.74
N LEU A 5 20.33 -23.86 -58.00
CA LEU A 5 21.25 -23.31 -57.01
C LEU A 5 20.80 -21.94 -56.47
N TRP A 6 20.21 -21.09 -57.32
CA TRP A 6 19.62 -19.81 -56.88
C TRP A 6 18.38 -19.99 -56.01
N ILE A 7 17.51 -20.97 -56.33
CA ILE A 7 16.33 -21.28 -55.52
C ILE A 7 16.75 -21.85 -54.16
N ILE A 8 17.69 -22.80 -54.13
CA ILE A 8 18.22 -23.36 -52.88
C ILE A 8 18.92 -22.27 -52.05
N GLY A 9 19.72 -21.41 -52.68
CA GLY A 9 20.36 -20.28 -52.01
C GLY A 9 19.36 -19.29 -51.42
N GLY A 10 18.31 -18.94 -52.16
CA GLY A 10 17.24 -18.06 -51.68
C GLY A 10 16.44 -18.65 -50.51
N VAL A 11 16.13 -19.96 -50.57
CA VAL A 11 15.44 -20.68 -49.49
C VAL A 11 16.32 -20.79 -48.24
N LEU A 12 17.63 -21.05 -48.39
CA LEU A 12 18.56 -21.08 -47.26
C LEU A 12 18.75 -19.70 -46.63
N LEU A 13 18.78 -18.63 -47.43
CA LEU A 13 18.90 -17.26 -46.92
C LEU A 13 17.63 -16.82 -46.19
N ALA A 14 16.45 -17.12 -46.75
CA ALA A 14 15.17 -16.87 -46.11
C ALA A 14 14.99 -17.70 -44.82
N GLY A 15 15.37 -18.98 -44.84
CA GLY A 15 15.36 -19.85 -43.67
C GLY A 15 16.32 -19.39 -42.58
N GLY A 16 17.53 -18.96 -42.95
CA GLY A 16 18.51 -18.38 -42.02
C GLY A 16 18.00 -17.09 -41.39
N LEU A 17 17.42 -16.18 -42.19
CA LEU A 17 16.79 -14.96 -41.68
C LEU A 17 15.60 -15.27 -40.76
N ALA A 18 14.78 -16.28 -41.09
CA ALA A 18 13.68 -16.71 -40.24
C ALA A 18 14.19 -17.24 -38.89
N VAL A 19 15.26 -18.05 -38.87
CA VAL A 19 15.85 -18.58 -37.62
C VAL A 19 16.48 -17.47 -36.78
N VAL A 20 17.19 -16.52 -37.39
CA VAL A 20 17.76 -15.36 -36.68
C VAL A 20 16.64 -14.47 -36.12
N TRP A 21 15.59 -14.24 -36.89
CA TRP A 21 14.43 -13.46 -36.44
C TRP A 21 13.68 -14.16 -35.31
N LEU A 22 13.45 -15.48 -35.41
CA LEU A 22 12.85 -16.28 -34.35
C LEU A 22 13.71 -16.27 -33.08
N GLY A 23 15.03 -16.43 -33.22
CA GLY A 23 15.99 -16.35 -32.11
C GLY A 23 16.00 -14.98 -31.44
N TRP A 24 15.89 -13.91 -32.22
CA TRP A 24 15.81 -12.54 -31.72
C TRP A 24 14.50 -12.28 -30.96
N VAL A 25 13.36 -12.74 -31.48
CA VAL A 25 12.05 -12.67 -30.82
C VAL A 25 12.04 -13.50 -29.52
N LEU A 26 12.60 -14.72 -29.54
CA LEU A 26 12.67 -15.61 -28.38
C LEU A 26 13.69 -15.14 -27.32
N SER A 27 14.72 -14.38 -27.70
CA SER A 27 15.72 -13.83 -26.78
C SER A 27 15.20 -12.69 -25.90
N GLY A 28 13.99 -12.18 -26.18
CA GLY A 28 13.47 -10.98 -25.54
C GLY A 28 14.26 -9.73 -25.95
N ALA A 29 14.77 -9.66 -27.18
CA ALA A 29 15.44 -8.47 -27.69
C ALA A 29 14.46 -7.27 -27.79
N PRO A 30 14.95 -6.02 -27.68
CA PRO A 30 14.11 -4.83 -27.77
C PRO A 30 13.57 -4.63 -29.19
N SER A 31 12.29 -4.26 -29.34
CA SER A 31 11.71 -3.97 -30.67
C SER A 31 12.47 -2.84 -31.38
N LEU A 32 12.75 -2.98 -32.67
CA LEU A 32 13.39 -1.96 -33.52
C LEU A 32 12.44 -0.82 -33.96
N MET A 33 11.26 -0.70 -33.36
CA MET A 33 10.36 0.41 -33.67
C MET A 33 10.97 1.73 -33.21
N PRO A 34 10.93 2.80 -34.03
CA PRO A 34 11.42 4.11 -33.64
C PRO A 34 10.68 4.59 -32.39
N ALA A 35 11.36 5.42 -31.58
CA ALA A 35 10.71 6.07 -30.46
C ALA A 35 9.52 6.91 -30.97
N PRO A 36 8.37 6.88 -30.28
CA PRO A 36 7.25 7.76 -30.63
C PRO A 36 7.66 9.22 -30.49
N ALA A 37 6.91 10.12 -31.12
CA ALA A 37 7.15 11.56 -30.97
C ALA A 37 6.94 11.97 -29.50
N LYS A 38 7.78 12.91 -29.04
CA LYS A 38 7.61 13.45 -27.69
C LYS A 38 6.35 14.30 -27.61
N THR A 39 5.61 14.19 -26.52
CA THR A 39 4.46 15.06 -26.23
C THR A 39 4.99 16.42 -25.78
N PRO A 40 4.65 17.53 -26.47
CA PRO A 40 5.06 18.87 -26.03
C PRO A 40 4.38 19.24 -24.70
N ALA A 41 5.02 20.12 -23.94
CA ALA A 41 4.40 20.69 -22.74
C ALA A 41 3.15 21.50 -23.10
N PRO A 42 2.09 21.47 -22.27
CA PRO A 42 0.94 22.35 -22.42
C PRO A 42 1.34 23.83 -22.43
N GLU A 43 0.53 24.66 -23.09
CA GLU A 43 0.75 26.11 -23.08
C GLU A 43 0.72 26.65 -21.64
N GLY A 44 1.69 27.50 -21.29
CA GLY A 44 1.80 28.08 -19.95
C GLY A 44 2.34 27.13 -18.87
N PHE A 45 2.73 25.90 -19.20
CA PHE A 45 3.36 24.99 -18.24
C PHE A 45 4.73 25.50 -17.78
N VAL A 46 4.93 25.56 -16.46
CA VAL A 46 6.19 25.95 -15.82
C VAL A 46 6.59 24.86 -14.82
N ALA A 47 7.67 24.12 -15.13
CA ALA A 47 8.10 22.99 -14.31
C ALA A 47 8.45 23.35 -12.86
N SER A 48 8.93 24.59 -12.60
CA SER A 48 9.26 25.05 -11.25
C SER A 48 8.05 25.21 -10.33
N ASP A 49 6.83 25.20 -10.87
CA ASP A 49 5.59 25.25 -10.08
C ASP A 49 5.23 23.89 -9.47
N TYR A 50 6.02 22.85 -9.75
CA TYR A 50 5.79 21.46 -9.35
C TYR A 50 6.98 20.95 -8.53
N PRO A 51 7.04 21.24 -7.22
CA PRO A 51 8.11 20.75 -6.35
C PRO A 51 8.13 19.21 -6.31
N PRO A 52 9.28 18.58 -6.01
CA PRO A 52 9.34 17.13 -5.82
C PRO A 52 8.32 16.66 -4.78
N ILE A 53 7.71 15.49 -4.98
CA ILE A 53 6.70 14.95 -4.04
C ILE A 53 7.23 14.80 -2.61
N THR A 54 8.54 14.64 -2.42
CA THR A 54 9.19 14.55 -1.11
C THR A 54 9.28 15.90 -0.38
N GLU A 55 9.02 17.00 -1.09
CA GLU A 55 9.03 18.38 -0.59
C GLU A 55 7.60 18.97 -0.58
N LEU A 56 6.59 18.11 -0.61
CA LEU A 56 5.20 18.52 -0.68
C LEU A 56 4.81 19.32 0.57
N SER A 57 4.18 20.46 0.34
CA SER A 57 3.67 21.33 1.40
C SER A 57 2.19 21.61 1.19
N ALA A 58 1.48 21.85 2.29
CA ALA A 58 0.06 22.16 2.27
C ALA A 58 -0.19 23.56 1.69
N PRO A 59 -0.88 23.72 0.55
CA PRO A 59 -1.39 25.01 0.12
C PRO A 59 -2.56 25.45 1.01
N GLU A 60 -2.96 26.71 0.90
CA GLU A 60 -4.16 27.21 1.58
C GLU A 60 -5.40 26.40 1.17
N GLY A 61 -6.24 26.03 2.16
CA GLY A 61 -7.45 25.25 1.94
C GLY A 61 -7.24 23.73 1.86
N VAL A 62 -6.00 23.25 2.03
CA VAL A 62 -5.66 21.82 2.06
C VAL A 62 -4.90 21.49 3.33
N ARG A 63 -5.31 20.42 3.99
CA ARG A 63 -4.54 19.77 5.04
C ARG A 63 -3.69 18.66 4.46
N LEU A 64 -2.41 18.63 4.84
CA LEU A 64 -1.46 17.62 4.43
C LEU A 64 -0.81 16.98 5.66
N ILE A 65 -0.86 15.66 5.76
CA ILE A 65 -0.08 14.88 6.74
C ILE A 65 0.94 14.06 5.96
N ASP A 66 2.22 14.30 6.22
CA ASP A 66 3.31 13.46 5.72
C ASP A 66 3.49 12.24 6.63
N LEU A 67 3.18 11.05 6.11
CA LEU A 67 3.30 9.80 6.88
C LEU A 67 4.76 9.38 7.09
N SER A 68 5.69 9.88 6.27
CA SER A 68 7.12 9.61 6.42
C SER A 68 7.70 10.22 7.71
N ALA A 69 7.04 11.24 8.27
CA ALA A 69 7.39 11.82 9.56
C ALA A 69 7.22 10.82 10.73
N PHE A 70 6.44 9.75 10.54
CA PHE A 70 6.18 8.73 11.56
C PHE A 70 6.94 7.41 11.31
N GLY A 71 7.39 7.17 10.08
CA GLY A 71 8.10 5.95 9.67
C GLY A 71 7.92 5.61 8.20
N GLU A 72 8.41 4.45 7.77
CA GLU A 72 8.18 3.94 6.41
C GLU A 72 6.74 3.43 6.29
N TYR A 73 5.94 4.02 5.40
CA TYR A 73 4.56 3.58 5.16
C TYR A 73 4.49 2.08 4.84
N PHE A 74 3.57 1.36 5.46
CA PHE A 74 3.29 -0.04 5.13
C PHE A 74 1.91 -0.17 4.46
N GLU A 75 0.86 0.15 5.22
CA GLU A 75 -0.53 -0.04 4.84
C GLU A 75 -1.45 0.87 5.66
N HIS A 76 -2.70 1.00 5.23
CA HIS A 76 -3.74 1.69 5.98
C HIS A 76 -5.06 0.94 5.89
N TYR A 77 -5.93 1.22 6.86
CA TYR A 77 -7.23 0.57 7.01
C TYR A 77 -8.25 1.58 7.55
N PHE A 78 -9.53 1.22 7.45
CA PHE A 78 -10.63 2.07 7.86
C PHE A 78 -11.48 1.42 8.95
N LEU A 79 -11.80 2.20 9.98
CA LEU A 79 -12.76 1.90 11.03
C LEU A 79 -14.07 2.62 10.69
N PRO A 80 -15.07 1.92 10.10
CA PRO A 80 -16.24 2.57 9.51
C PRO A 80 -17.20 3.19 10.52
N ASP A 81 -17.38 2.55 11.67
CA ASP A 81 -18.31 3.03 12.69
C ASP A 81 -17.76 4.30 13.38
N GLU A 82 -16.44 4.37 13.52
CA GLU A 82 -15.70 5.49 14.09
C GLU A 82 -15.38 6.57 13.05
N ARG A 83 -15.44 6.24 11.76
CA ARG A 83 -14.97 7.06 10.63
C ARG A 83 -13.51 7.49 10.79
N VAL A 84 -12.66 6.55 11.18
CA VAL A 84 -11.23 6.79 11.40
C VAL A 84 -10.42 5.96 10.42
N THR A 85 -9.41 6.56 9.81
CA THR A 85 -8.39 5.82 9.06
C THR A 85 -7.15 5.69 9.92
N TYR A 86 -6.63 4.47 10.01
CA TYR A 86 -5.35 4.22 10.68
C TYR A 86 -4.30 3.72 9.71
N PHE A 87 -3.06 4.16 9.91
CA PHE A 87 -1.92 3.92 9.05
C PHE A 87 -0.86 3.18 9.85
N ARG A 88 -0.44 2.02 9.37
CA ARG A 88 0.72 1.32 9.90
C ARG A 88 1.98 1.80 9.18
N VAL A 89 2.95 2.23 9.97
CA VAL A 89 4.28 2.64 9.50
C VAL A 89 5.36 1.87 10.25
N PHE A 90 6.44 1.50 9.57
CA PHE A 90 7.61 0.89 10.18
C PHE A 90 8.55 1.97 10.72
N ALA A 91 8.72 2.01 12.04
CA ALA A 91 9.55 2.96 12.76
C ALA A 91 10.84 2.28 13.26
N GLY A 92 11.66 1.78 12.33
CA GLY A 92 12.89 1.02 12.61
C GLY A 92 12.71 -0.49 12.50
N ASP A 93 13.70 -1.25 12.98
CA ASP A 93 13.87 -2.67 12.64
C ASP A 93 12.73 -3.59 13.12
N GLU A 94 11.99 -3.22 14.18
CA GLU A 94 10.92 -4.06 14.75
C GLU A 94 9.69 -3.30 15.28
N MET A 95 9.69 -1.96 15.28
CA MET A 95 8.57 -1.18 15.84
C MET A 95 7.62 -0.74 14.74
N SER A 96 6.34 -1.10 14.87
CA SER A 96 5.28 -0.51 14.06
C SER A 96 4.62 0.63 14.83
N THR A 97 4.52 1.80 14.20
CA THR A 97 3.68 2.89 14.72
C THR A 97 2.38 2.88 13.95
N THR A 98 1.25 2.96 14.67
CA THR A 98 -0.04 3.19 14.06
C THR A 98 -0.44 4.65 14.26
N VAL A 99 -0.67 5.35 13.16
CA VAL A 99 -1.08 6.75 13.12
C VAL A 99 -2.58 6.80 12.83
N PHE A 100 -3.33 7.60 13.58
CA PHE A 100 -4.79 7.71 13.47
C PHE A 100 -5.19 9.06 12.92
N VAL A 101 -6.10 9.06 11.96
CA VAL A 101 -6.59 10.25 11.29
C VAL A 101 -8.11 10.22 11.22
N ASP A 102 -8.74 11.34 11.57
CA ASP A 102 -10.19 11.49 11.56
C ASP A 102 -10.75 11.57 10.12
N ALA A 103 -12.08 11.60 10.00
CA ALA A 103 -12.78 11.70 8.72
C ALA A 103 -12.50 13.00 7.93
N GLN A 104 -11.83 13.99 8.52
CA GLN A 104 -11.43 15.25 7.89
C GLN A 104 -9.91 15.32 7.67
N GLY A 105 -9.18 14.22 7.83
CA GLY A 105 -7.73 14.24 7.64
C GLY A 105 -6.94 14.87 8.77
N ARG A 106 -7.48 15.02 10.00
CA ARG A 106 -6.73 15.51 11.16
C ARG A 106 -6.07 14.37 11.91
N LEU A 107 -4.81 14.58 12.29
CA LEU A 107 -4.09 13.66 13.15
C LEU A 107 -4.78 13.60 14.53
N MET A 108 -5.28 12.42 14.90
CA MET A 108 -5.89 12.18 16.21
C MET A 108 -4.85 11.74 17.25
N GLY A 109 -3.83 11.02 16.80
CA GLY A 109 -2.81 10.46 17.68
C GLY A 109 -2.05 9.31 17.04
N GLN A 110 -1.20 8.69 17.85
CA GLN A 110 -0.42 7.53 17.44
C GLN A 110 -0.35 6.52 18.58
N ILE A 111 -0.32 5.24 18.23
CA ILE A 111 0.05 4.16 19.14
C ILE A 111 1.38 3.60 18.64
N LYS A 112 2.37 3.55 19.52
CA LYS A 112 3.59 2.78 19.27
C LYS A 112 3.26 1.36 19.66
N LEU A 113 3.00 0.53 18.65
CA LEU A 113 2.56 -0.83 18.89
C LEU A 113 3.77 -1.70 19.24
N LEU A 114 3.54 -2.73 20.06
CA LEU A 114 4.44 -3.88 20.02
C LEU A 114 4.33 -4.52 18.63
N PRO A 115 5.28 -5.39 18.23
CA PRO A 115 5.31 -5.94 16.87
C PRO A 115 4.02 -6.67 16.44
N ASN A 116 3.07 -6.95 17.35
CA ASN A 116 1.92 -7.80 17.08
C ASN A 116 0.56 -7.27 17.61
N ASP A 117 0.41 -5.97 17.83
CA ASP A 117 -0.88 -5.42 18.26
C ASP A 117 -1.93 -5.58 17.15
N PHE A 118 -3.12 -6.04 17.54
CA PHE A 118 -4.17 -6.46 16.62
C PHE A 118 -5.44 -5.62 16.80
N PRO A 119 -5.98 -5.03 15.72
CA PRO A 119 -7.26 -4.32 15.79
C PRO A 119 -8.43 -5.30 15.94
N MET A 120 -9.32 -5.02 16.89
CA MET A 120 -10.56 -5.76 17.17
C MET A 120 -11.74 -4.80 17.25
N GLY A 121 -12.16 -4.30 16.08
CA GLY A 121 -13.07 -3.15 15.98
C GLY A 121 -12.31 -1.87 16.39
N PRO A 122 -12.87 -1.02 17.28
CA PRO A 122 -12.18 0.17 17.76
C PRO A 122 -11.02 -0.13 18.72
N HIS A 123 -10.85 -1.37 19.17
CA HIS A 123 -9.82 -1.71 20.15
C HIS A 123 -8.53 -2.16 19.48
N PHE A 124 -7.41 -1.55 19.84
CA PHE A 124 -6.07 -1.97 19.41
C PHE A 124 -5.46 -2.72 20.58
N VAL A 125 -5.41 -4.05 20.46
CA VAL A 125 -5.16 -4.97 21.56
C VAL A 125 -3.78 -5.58 21.39
N ASP A 126 -2.99 -5.53 22.45
CA ASP A 126 -1.71 -6.22 22.57
C ASP A 126 -1.79 -7.27 23.71
N PRO A 127 -0.71 -8.01 24.00
CA PRO A 127 -0.69 -9.03 25.07
C PRO A 127 -0.90 -8.48 26.49
N ASP A 128 -0.63 -7.20 26.73
CA ASP A 128 -0.60 -6.58 28.04
C ASP A 128 -1.71 -5.58 28.29
N GLY A 129 -2.31 -5.03 27.25
CA GLY A 129 -3.33 -4.01 27.33
C GLY A 129 -3.96 -3.68 25.99
N SER A 130 -4.73 -2.60 25.99
CA SER A 130 -5.38 -2.12 24.79
C SER A 130 -5.57 -0.61 24.81
N HIS A 131 -5.67 -0.06 23.61
CA HIS A 131 -6.23 1.26 23.38
C HIS A 131 -7.63 1.13 22.79
N THR A 132 -8.51 2.07 23.09
CA THR A 132 -9.81 2.20 22.40
C THR A 132 -9.79 3.46 21.57
N VAL A 133 -10.09 3.32 20.28
CA VAL A 133 -10.17 4.44 19.34
C VAL A 133 -11.64 4.85 19.21
N THR A 134 -11.88 6.15 19.30
CA THR A 134 -13.19 6.74 19.05
C THR A 134 -13.12 7.62 17.81
N ALA A 135 -14.23 8.24 17.41
CA ALA A 135 -14.24 9.16 16.27
C ALA A 135 -13.32 10.39 16.43
N THR A 136 -12.90 10.73 17.66
CA THR A 136 -12.16 11.97 17.93
C THR A 136 -10.81 11.76 18.62
N GLU A 137 -10.57 10.62 19.25
CA GLU A 137 -9.34 10.39 20.00
C GLU A 137 -8.90 8.93 20.05
N VAL A 138 -7.61 8.74 20.31
CA VAL A 138 -7.03 7.48 20.76
C VAL A 138 -7.03 7.49 22.29
N GLY A 139 -7.82 6.60 22.89
CA GLY A 139 -7.94 6.49 24.34
C GLY A 139 -6.63 6.06 25.02
N PRO A 140 -6.54 6.23 26.35
CA PRO A 140 -5.37 5.82 27.11
C PRO A 140 -5.14 4.31 27.02
N TYR A 141 -3.91 3.89 27.26
CA TYR A 141 -3.57 2.49 27.38
C TYR A 141 -4.20 1.90 28.65
N VAL A 142 -4.99 0.85 28.51
CA VAL A 142 -5.65 0.14 29.61
C VAL A 142 -5.03 -1.24 29.74
N PRO A 143 -4.30 -1.54 30.84
CA PRO A 143 -3.75 -2.86 31.08
C PRO A 143 -4.83 -3.93 31.25
N HIS A 144 -4.57 -5.13 30.73
CA HIS A 144 -5.44 -6.29 30.91
C HIS A 144 -5.39 -6.80 32.35
N VAL A 145 -6.54 -7.22 32.87
CA VAL A 145 -6.64 -7.87 34.18
C VAL A 145 -6.12 -9.30 34.06
N LEU A 146 -5.02 -9.61 34.75
CA LEU A 146 -4.51 -10.98 34.82
C LEU A 146 -5.51 -11.86 35.59
N LEU A 147 -5.92 -12.96 34.96
CA LEU A 147 -6.74 -13.97 35.58
C LEU A 147 -5.87 -14.96 36.36
N ASP A 148 -6.28 -15.25 37.58
CA ASP A 148 -5.67 -16.30 38.38
C ASP A 148 -6.05 -17.69 37.87
N GLY A 149 -5.16 -18.66 38.07
CA GLY A 149 -5.37 -20.07 37.74
C GLY A 149 -4.70 -20.53 36.44
N GLU A 150 -4.74 -21.83 36.20
CA GLU A 150 -4.14 -22.45 35.02
C GLU A 150 -5.01 -22.28 33.78
N ALA A 151 -4.38 -22.01 32.64
CA ALA A 151 -5.01 -21.92 31.33
C ALA A 151 -5.37 -23.31 30.76
N THR A 152 -6.14 -24.10 31.50
CA THR A 152 -6.62 -25.41 31.01
C THR A 152 -7.58 -25.22 29.84
N GLN A 153 -7.67 -26.22 28.95
CA GLN A 153 -8.59 -26.19 27.80
C GLN A 153 -10.04 -25.88 28.21
N ALA A 154 -10.53 -26.51 29.28
CA ALA A 154 -11.89 -26.28 29.77
C ALA A 154 -12.10 -24.84 30.24
N ARG A 155 -11.10 -24.27 30.94
CA ARG A 155 -11.16 -22.88 31.41
C ARG A 155 -11.14 -21.88 30.25
N LEU A 156 -10.27 -22.11 29.25
CA LEU A 156 -10.21 -21.26 28.06
C LEU A 156 -11.51 -21.29 27.27
N GLN A 157 -12.16 -22.45 27.14
CA GLN A 157 -13.47 -22.59 26.50
C GLN A 157 -14.58 -21.85 27.27
N GLU A 158 -14.57 -21.94 28.60
CA GLU A 158 -15.52 -21.23 29.47
C GLU A 158 -15.38 -19.70 29.32
N LEU A 159 -14.15 -19.19 29.37
CA LEU A 159 -13.85 -17.76 29.19
C LEU A 159 -14.25 -17.29 27.79
N HIS A 160 -13.91 -18.06 26.76
CA HIS A 160 -14.27 -17.74 25.38
C HIS A 160 -15.79 -17.66 25.19
N ALA A 161 -16.56 -18.53 25.83
CA ALA A 161 -18.02 -18.52 25.75
C ALA A 161 -18.65 -17.27 26.41
N GLN A 162 -17.96 -16.64 27.36
CA GLN A 162 -18.39 -15.41 28.03
C GLN A 162 -17.89 -14.15 27.30
N ALA A 163 -16.87 -14.29 26.46
CA ALA A 163 -16.19 -13.16 25.87
C ALA A 163 -16.93 -12.57 24.68
N THR A 164 -17.00 -11.24 24.61
CA THR A 164 -17.43 -10.50 23.41
C THR A 164 -16.33 -10.51 22.34
N ARG A 165 -15.07 -10.52 22.77
CA ARG A 165 -13.88 -10.55 21.90
C ARG A 165 -12.82 -11.45 22.49
N TYR A 166 -12.06 -12.12 21.63
CA TYR A 166 -10.95 -12.99 22.03
C TYR A 166 -9.79 -12.96 21.05
N ARG A 167 -8.56 -12.95 21.57
CA ARG A 167 -7.33 -13.09 20.80
C ARG A 167 -6.31 -13.94 21.55
N ARG A 168 -5.57 -14.76 20.79
CA ARG A 168 -4.37 -15.44 21.27
C ARG A 168 -3.13 -14.81 20.65
N PHE A 169 -2.12 -14.60 21.47
CA PHE A 169 -0.77 -14.22 21.07
C PHE A 169 0.16 -15.40 21.37
N SER A 170 0.84 -15.88 20.32
CA SER A 170 1.90 -16.88 20.43
C SER A 170 3.16 -16.25 21.03
N TYR A 171 4.08 -17.08 21.54
CA TYR A 171 5.41 -16.62 21.94
C TYR A 171 6.16 -15.93 20.79
N THR A 172 5.92 -16.34 19.54
CA THR A 172 6.47 -15.70 18.34
C THR A 172 5.94 -14.29 18.10
N ASP A 173 4.83 -13.95 18.75
CA ASP A 173 4.21 -12.64 18.68
C ASP A 173 4.78 -11.69 19.76
N MET A 174 5.71 -12.17 20.60
CA MET A 174 6.36 -11.40 21.65
C MET A 174 7.73 -10.89 21.20
N PRO A 175 8.18 -9.71 21.68
CA PRO A 175 9.58 -9.32 21.62
C PRO A 175 10.50 -10.42 22.18
N ARG A 176 11.66 -10.62 21.55
CA ARG A 176 12.58 -11.73 21.86
C ARG A 176 13.19 -11.69 23.26
N ASP A 177 13.16 -10.53 23.90
CA ASP A 177 13.67 -10.28 25.25
C ASP A 177 12.63 -10.53 26.35
N ARG A 178 11.42 -10.96 25.98
CA ARG A 178 10.35 -11.25 26.95
C ARG A 178 10.40 -12.68 27.47
N PRO A 179 10.07 -12.91 28.76
CA PRO A 179 9.96 -14.25 29.34
C PRO A 179 9.02 -15.17 28.57
N GLU A 180 7.93 -14.63 28.01
CA GLU A 180 6.98 -15.36 27.19
C GLU A 180 7.62 -15.93 25.92
N PHE A 181 8.57 -15.22 25.30
CA PHE A 181 9.33 -15.70 24.14
C PHE A 181 10.24 -16.86 24.54
N ASP A 182 11.01 -16.69 25.61
CA ASP A 182 11.98 -17.68 26.11
C ASP A 182 11.32 -18.97 26.58
N ALA A 183 10.22 -18.84 27.32
CA ALA A 183 9.45 -19.97 27.85
C ALA A 183 8.41 -20.52 26.85
N LYS A 184 8.35 -19.94 25.64
CA LYS A 184 7.42 -20.32 24.56
C LYS A 184 5.95 -20.33 25.02
N LEU A 185 5.56 -19.32 25.78
CA LEU A 185 4.22 -19.17 26.36
C LEU A 185 3.28 -18.51 25.37
N ALA A 186 1.98 -18.82 25.48
CA ALA A 186 0.94 -18.09 24.77
C ALA A 186 0.15 -17.21 25.73
N THR A 187 -0.32 -16.06 25.27
CA THR A 187 -1.20 -15.17 26.04
C THR A 187 -2.57 -15.14 25.38
N HIS A 188 -3.60 -15.46 26.16
CA HIS A 188 -5.00 -15.39 25.75
C HIS A 188 -5.62 -14.14 26.35
N VAL A 189 -6.23 -13.31 25.51
CA VAL A 189 -6.87 -12.05 25.88
C VAL A 189 -8.35 -12.13 25.55
N PHE A 190 -9.20 -11.78 26.50
CA PHE A 190 -10.66 -11.84 26.41
C PHE A 190 -11.25 -10.50 26.82
N GLU A 191 -12.29 -10.04 26.14
CA GLU A 191 -13.15 -8.97 26.63
C GLU A 191 -14.40 -9.61 27.23
N ILE A 192 -14.61 -9.45 28.54
CA ILE A 192 -15.77 -9.99 29.27
C ILE A 192 -16.42 -8.81 29.99
N ASP A 193 -17.70 -8.58 29.75
CA ASP A 193 -18.46 -7.47 30.34
C ASP A 193 -17.79 -6.09 30.17
N GLY A 194 -17.11 -5.88 29.03
CA GLY A 194 -16.41 -4.62 28.71
C GLY A 194 -15.05 -4.45 29.39
N VAL A 195 -14.54 -5.48 30.08
CA VAL A 195 -13.21 -5.48 30.70
C VAL A 195 -12.31 -6.47 29.98
N TRP A 196 -11.08 -6.04 29.67
CA TRP A 196 -10.09 -6.92 29.07
C TRP A 196 -9.35 -7.72 30.14
N HIS A 197 -9.32 -9.02 29.96
CA HIS A 197 -8.69 -10.00 30.82
C HIS A 197 -7.61 -10.75 30.03
N LYS A 198 -6.53 -11.16 30.72
CA LYS A 198 -5.51 -12.03 30.12
C LYS A 198 -5.22 -13.25 30.99
N ILE A 199 -4.85 -14.36 30.35
CA ILE A 199 -4.34 -15.56 31.00
C ILE A 199 -3.20 -16.14 30.15
N VAL A 200 -2.15 -16.63 30.78
CA VAL A 200 -0.96 -17.16 30.10
C VAL A 200 -1.02 -18.69 30.11
N GLU A 201 -0.84 -19.29 28.94
CA GLU A 201 -0.83 -20.73 28.69
C GLU A 201 0.63 -21.22 28.56
N ASP A 202 0.97 -22.27 29.32
CA ASP A 202 2.22 -23.00 29.13
C ASP A 202 2.10 -23.95 27.93
N GLY A 203 3.17 -24.06 27.14
CA GLY A 203 3.17 -24.65 25.79
C GLY A 203 2.83 -26.14 25.65
N ALA A 204 2.21 -26.77 26.66
CA ALA A 204 1.70 -28.14 26.63
C ALA A 204 0.26 -28.24 26.08
N THR A 205 -0.50 -27.15 26.11
CA THR A 205 -1.86 -27.08 25.57
C THR A 205 -1.83 -26.14 24.36
N SER A 206 -2.41 -26.55 23.23
CA SER A 206 -2.46 -25.71 22.03
C SER A 206 -3.87 -25.75 21.49
N LEU A 207 -4.64 -24.70 21.78
CA LEU A 207 -5.83 -24.36 21.00
C LEU A 207 -5.40 -23.36 19.92
N ASP A 208 -5.34 -23.82 18.68
CA ASP A 208 -5.11 -22.97 17.52
C ASP A 208 -6.43 -22.27 17.12
N TRP A 209 -6.84 -21.29 17.92
CA TRP A 209 -8.05 -20.51 17.69
C TRP A 209 -7.64 -19.11 17.26
N LYS A 210 -7.30 -18.96 15.98
CA LYS A 210 -7.15 -17.64 15.36
C LYS A 210 -8.55 -17.04 15.23
N GLY A 211 -8.77 -15.92 15.90
CA GLY A 211 -10.02 -15.16 15.84
C GLY A 211 -10.48 -14.91 14.40
N ALA A 212 -11.78 -14.62 14.24
CA ALA A 212 -12.38 -14.42 12.93
C ALA A 212 -11.55 -13.41 12.11
N PRO A 213 -11.17 -13.75 10.86
CA PRO A 213 -10.57 -12.76 9.98
C PRO A 213 -11.56 -11.60 9.87
N PHE A 214 -11.05 -10.38 10.03
CA PHE A 214 -11.77 -9.19 9.58
C PHE A 214 -12.20 -9.41 8.14
N GLU A 215 -13.39 -8.94 7.76
CA GLU A 215 -13.62 -8.69 6.35
C GLU A 215 -12.50 -7.75 5.89
N GLN A 216 -11.78 -8.18 4.86
CA GLN A 216 -10.94 -7.31 4.07
C GLN A 216 -11.82 -6.18 3.56
N LEU A 217 -11.84 -5.05 4.28
CA LEU A 217 -12.58 -3.84 3.92
C LEU A 217 -11.81 -3.02 2.87
N ASP A 218 -10.94 -3.68 2.11
CA ASP A 218 -10.28 -3.21 0.90
C ASP A 218 -11.32 -3.05 -0.22
N VAL A 219 -12.16 -2.03 -0.08
CA VAL A 219 -12.59 -1.27 -1.26
C VAL A 219 -11.50 -0.23 -1.54
N GLN A 220 -10.35 -0.73 -1.99
CA GLN A 220 -9.27 0.09 -2.54
C GLN A 220 -9.64 0.39 -3.99
N TYR A 221 -10.10 1.62 -4.26
CA TYR A 221 -10.08 2.12 -5.63
C TYR A 221 -8.65 2.53 -5.97
N ASP A 222 -7.94 1.67 -6.70
CA ASP A 222 -6.62 1.97 -7.27
C ASP A 222 -6.84 2.61 -8.65
N ILE A 223 -6.51 3.90 -8.80
CA ILE A 223 -6.52 4.55 -10.12
C ILE A 223 -5.11 4.60 -10.68
N SER A 224 -4.93 3.90 -11.81
CA SER A 224 -3.78 4.07 -12.68
C SER A 224 -4.02 5.22 -13.67
N ARG A 225 -3.43 6.39 -13.41
CA ARG A 225 -2.99 7.44 -14.37
C ARG A 225 -3.90 7.94 -15.50
N SER A 226 -5.18 7.60 -15.58
CA SER A 226 -6.08 8.17 -16.59
C SER A 226 -7.49 8.29 -16.07
N LEU A 227 -8.03 9.51 -16.13
CA LEU A 227 -9.42 9.83 -15.86
C LEU A 227 -10.31 9.23 -16.94
N ASP A 228 -10.91 8.08 -16.68
CA ASP A 228 -12.27 7.89 -17.15
C ASP A 228 -13.15 8.94 -16.40
N PRO A 229 -14.00 9.74 -17.05
CA PRO A 229 -14.97 10.58 -16.36
C PRO A 229 -15.81 9.81 -15.32
N ALA A 230 -15.98 8.50 -15.48
CA ALA A 230 -16.63 7.63 -14.50
C ALA A 230 -15.78 7.36 -13.23
N ASP A 231 -14.48 7.62 -13.27
CA ASP A 231 -13.57 7.53 -12.13
C ASP A 231 -13.55 8.81 -11.29
N ALA A 232 -13.79 9.97 -11.91
CA ALA A 232 -13.82 11.25 -11.23
C ALA A 232 -14.90 11.27 -10.13
N THR A 233 -16.04 10.62 -10.33
CA THR A 233 -17.12 10.54 -9.32
C THR A 233 -16.79 9.62 -8.14
N ARG A 234 -15.67 8.87 -8.15
CA ARG A 234 -15.38 7.83 -7.14
C ARG A 234 -14.79 8.37 -5.84
N PHE A 235 -14.22 9.58 -5.84
CA PHE A 235 -13.66 10.22 -4.64
C PHE A 235 -14.48 11.44 -4.25
N MET A 236 -15.43 11.22 -3.32
CA MET A 236 -16.30 12.29 -2.81
C MET A 236 -17.03 13.04 -3.93
N ASP A 237 -17.67 12.30 -4.85
CA ASP A 237 -18.39 12.85 -6.02
C ASP A 237 -17.56 13.81 -6.89
N GLY A 238 -16.24 13.62 -6.95
CA GLY A 238 -15.33 14.45 -7.74
C GLY A 238 -14.67 15.60 -6.99
N ALA A 239 -14.84 15.68 -5.67
CA ALA A 239 -14.12 16.65 -4.85
C ALA A 239 -12.60 16.44 -4.86
N TYR A 240 -12.13 15.21 -5.13
CA TYR A 240 -10.71 14.92 -5.31
C TYR A 240 -10.43 14.39 -6.70
N THR A 241 -9.49 15.01 -7.40
CA THR A 241 -9.09 14.56 -8.75
C THR A 241 -7.56 14.63 -8.90
N LEU A 242 -6.93 13.51 -9.25
CA LEU A 242 -5.51 13.46 -9.59
C LEU A 242 -5.31 13.51 -11.10
N ARG A 243 -4.49 14.43 -11.59
CA ARG A 243 -4.19 14.63 -13.01
C ARG A 243 -2.69 14.60 -13.25
N LEU A 244 -2.27 13.89 -14.31
CA LEU A 244 -0.95 14.09 -14.91
C LEU A 244 -1.05 15.31 -15.83
N THR A 245 -0.46 16.44 -15.42
CA THR A 245 -0.46 17.68 -16.20
C THR A 245 0.50 17.59 -17.38
N HIS A 246 1.69 17.07 -17.15
CA HIS A 246 2.70 16.86 -18.18
C HIS A 246 3.64 15.73 -17.78
N PHE A 247 4.21 15.03 -18.76
CA PHE A 247 5.30 14.08 -18.56
C PHE A 247 6.46 14.50 -19.48
N ASP A 248 7.57 14.93 -18.89
CA ASP A 248 8.78 15.27 -19.65
C ASP A 248 9.47 13.98 -20.09
N GLN A 249 9.26 13.60 -21.35
CA GLN A 249 9.76 12.37 -21.92
C GLN A 249 11.27 12.49 -22.22
N GLN A 250 12.11 11.86 -21.39
CA GLN A 250 13.58 11.94 -21.53
C GLN A 250 14.15 10.75 -22.30
N THR A 251 13.93 9.52 -21.80
CA THR A 251 14.48 8.28 -22.37
C THR A 251 13.39 7.32 -22.79
N TYR A 252 13.37 6.92 -24.07
CA TYR A 252 12.47 5.88 -24.57
C TYR A 252 13.06 4.49 -24.33
N LEU A 253 12.25 3.60 -23.76
CA LEU A 253 12.57 2.19 -23.60
C LEU A 253 11.56 1.36 -24.39
N GLY A 254 12.01 0.86 -25.54
CA GLY A 254 11.20 0.01 -26.40
C GLY A 254 10.73 -1.28 -25.70
N LYS A 255 9.65 -1.84 -26.24
CA LYS A 255 9.08 -3.12 -25.78
C LYS A 255 10.16 -4.19 -25.81
N LYS A 256 10.25 -4.97 -24.72
CA LYS A 256 11.17 -6.09 -24.58
C LYS A 256 10.36 -7.35 -24.31
N GLY A 257 10.61 -8.42 -25.06
CA GLY A 257 10.00 -9.73 -24.78
C GLY A 257 10.36 -10.25 -23.39
N ALA A 258 9.64 -11.25 -22.90
CA ALA A 258 10.00 -11.92 -21.66
C ALA A 258 11.42 -12.53 -21.80
N PRO A 259 12.29 -12.40 -20.79
CA PRO A 259 13.56 -13.11 -20.81
C PRO A 259 13.30 -14.62 -20.82
N MET A 260 14.15 -15.39 -21.53
CA MET A 260 14.08 -16.85 -21.50
C MET A 260 14.17 -17.34 -20.05
N GLY A 261 13.22 -18.17 -19.62
CA GLY A 261 13.12 -18.67 -18.24
C GLY A 261 12.25 -17.82 -17.31
N SER A 262 11.60 -16.75 -17.79
CA SER A 262 10.65 -15.98 -16.97
C SER A 262 9.47 -16.85 -16.53
N THR A 263 9.30 -17.02 -15.22
CA THR A 263 8.17 -17.76 -14.61
C THR A 263 6.82 -17.11 -14.86
N THR A 264 6.80 -15.79 -15.07
CA THR A 264 5.56 -15.03 -15.34
C THR A 264 5.23 -14.94 -16.82
N GLY A 265 6.17 -15.25 -17.72
CA GLY A 265 6.00 -15.07 -19.17
C GLY A 265 5.80 -13.61 -19.62
N VAL A 266 5.91 -12.63 -18.72
CA VAL A 266 5.64 -11.21 -19.02
C VAL A 266 6.95 -10.49 -19.38
N GLY A 267 6.96 -9.82 -20.54
CA GLY A 267 8.02 -8.91 -20.97
C GLY A 267 7.84 -7.49 -20.44
N ARG A 268 8.78 -6.59 -20.79
CA ARG A 268 8.65 -5.16 -20.47
C ARG A 268 7.85 -4.46 -21.58
N GLY A 269 6.77 -3.77 -21.20
CA GLY A 269 6.04 -2.88 -22.11
C GLY A 269 6.93 -1.74 -22.63
N ALA A 270 6.56 -1.14 -23.77
CA ALA A 270 7.18 0.10 -24.21
C ALA A 270 6.85 1.22 -23.20
N GLN A 271 7.84 2.04 -22.85
CA GLN A 271 7.68 3.08 -21.83
C GLN A 271 8.62 4.27 -22.08
N TRP A 272 8.22 5.44 -21.62
CA TRP A 272 9.12 6.57 -21.39
C TRP A 272 9.62 6.59 -19.95
N ARG A 273 10.84 7.06 -19.77
CA ARG A 273 11.43 7.46 -18.49
C ARG A 273 11.66 8.96 -18.52
N GLY A 274 11.35 9.63 -17.42
CA GLY A 274 11.47 11.07 -17.31
C GLY A 274 10.71 11.58 -16.10
N ASP A 275 10.28 12.83 -16.12
CA ASP A 275 9.68 13.47 -14.94
C ASP A 275 8.18 13.66 -15.15
N GLY A 276 7.38 13.19 -14.19
CA GLY A 276 5.93 13.34 -14.21
C GLY A 276 5.50 14.53 -13.36
N PHE A 277 4.66 15.40 -13.91
CA PHE A 277 4.14 16.60 -13.25
C PHE A 277 2.64 16.43 -12.98
N TYR A 278 2.27 16.43 -11.71
CA TYR A 278 0.94 16.05 -11.24
C TYR A 278 0.24 17.20 -10.53
N THR A 279 -1.08 17.27 -10.70
CA THR A 279 -1.95 18.17 -9.95
C THR A 279 -3.04 17.36 -9.28
N LEU A 280 -3.08 17.38 -7.95
CA LEU A 280 -4.19 16.90 -7.16
C LEU A 280 -5.11 18.09 -6.86
N VAL A 281 -6.33 18.05 -7.39
CA VAL A 281 -7.40 18.98 -7.05
C VAL A 281 -8.11 18.46 -5.81
N ALA A 282 -8.28 19.31 -4.81
CA ALA A 282 -9.02 19.04 -3.58
C ALA A 282 -10.00 20.20 -3.34
N GLY A 283 -11.25 20.05 -3.81
CA GLY A 283 -12.22 21.14 -3.85
C GLY A 283 -11.75 22.24 -4.81
N ASP A 284 -11.60 23.47 -4.29
CA ASP A 284 -11.12 24.62 -5.06
C ASP A 284 -9.59 24.77 -5.01
N ALA A 285 -8.90 23.95 -4.22
CA ALA A 285 -7.45 24.02 -4.06
C ALA A 285 -6.72 23.05 -4.99
N GLU A 286 -5.52 23.46 -5.43
CA GLU A 286 -4.63 22.63 -6.25
C GLU A 286 -3.32 22.36 -5.50
N LEU A 287 -3.00 21.07 -5.36
CA LEU A 287 -1.72 20.59 -4.87
C LEU A 287 -0.89 20.08 -6.05
N ARG A 288 0.19 20.80 -6.38
CA ARG A 288 1.08 20.48 -7.51
C ARG A 288 2.35 19.82 -7.02
N PHE A 289 2.80 18.79 -7.73
CA PHE A 289 4.05 18.08 -7.40
C PHE A 289 4.63 17.31 -8.58
N SER A 290 5.91 16.98 -8.49
CA SER A 290 6.63 16.20 -9.50
C SER A 290 7.16 14.87 -8.95
N LEU A 291 7.25 13.89 -9.85
CA LEU A 291 7.94 12.62 -9.63
C LEU A 291 9.16 12.56 -10.54
N VAL A 292 10.35 12.64 -9.96
CA VAL A 292 11.61 12.56 -10.69
C VAL A 292 11.92 11.11 -11.07
N GLY A 293 12.29 10.87 -12.32
CA GLY A 293 12.65 9.52 -12.80
C GLY A 293 11.47 8.54 -12.88
N ASP A 294 10.27 9.08 -13.05
CA ASP A 294 9.01 8.38 -13.26
C ASP A 294 8.97 7.62 -14.61
N THR A 295 7.92 6.81 -14.81
CA THR A 295 7.73 5.93 -15.97
C THR A 295 6.34 6.07 -16.57
N GLU A 296 6.25 6.49 -17.82
CA GLU A 296 4.99 6.47 -18.58
C GLU A 296 4.95 5.21 -19.46
N PHE A 297 4.07 4.25 -19.14
CA PHE A 297 3.89 3.04 -19.96
C PHE A 297 2.98 3.33 -21.16
N LEU A 298 3.46 3.00 -22.35
CA LEU A 298 2.70 3.13 -23.60
C LEU A 298 1.90 1.87 -23.94
N SER A 299 2.19 0.77 -23.25
CA SER A 299 1.51 -0.51 -23.43
C SER A 299 1.49 -1.24 -22.09
N ASN A 300 0.28 -1.61 -21.65
CA ASN A 300 -0.04 -2.26 -20.37
C ASN A 300 -0.04 -1.29 -19.15
N PRO A 301 -1.21 -0.98 -18.55
CA PRO A 301 -1.33 0.00 -17.45
C PRO A 301 -0.88 -0.53 -16.07
N SER A 302 -0.40 -1.77 -15.97
CA SER A 302 -0.34 -2.54 -14.72
C SER A 302 0.85 -2.26 -13.79
N ARG A 303 1.50 -1.10 -13.88
CA ARG A 303 2.50 -0.68 -12.89
C ARG A 303 2.26 0.76 -12.48
N THR A 304 1.35 0.93 -11.53
CA THR A 304 1.07 2.21 -10.90
C THR A 304 2.20 2.56 -9.94
N TYR A 305 2.93 3.64 -10.23
CA TYR A 305 3.92 4.21 -9.29
C TYR A 305 3.26 5.21 -8.34
N LEU A 306 2.19 5.90 -8.77
CA LEU A 306 1.46 6.87 -7.96
C LEU A 306 0.00 6.45 -7.83
N THR A 307 -0.43 6.13 -6.62
CA THR A 307 -1.80 5.70 -6.29
C THR A 307 -2.48 6.76 -5.43
N MET A 308 -3.77 6.98 -5.67
CA MET A 308 -4.64 7.75 -4.80
C MET A 308 -5.76 6.84 -4.31
N SER A 309 -5.94 6.72 -2.99
CA SER A 309 -7.03 5.95 -2.39
C SER A 309 -7.87 6.83 -1.47
N GLY A 310 -9.13 6.50 -1.28
CA GLY A 310 -10.08 7.29 -0.51
C GLY A 310 -11.44 6.61 -0.44
N LYS A 311 -12.37 7.18 0.32
CA LYS A 311 -13.70 6.59 0.53
C LYS A 311 -14.79 7.69 0.52
N PRO A 312 -16.01 7.44 0.01
CA PRO A 312 -17.06 8.46 -0.09
C PRO A 312 -17.59 9.04 1.24
N ASP A 313 -17.27 8.43 2.38
CA ASP A 313 -17.62 8.91 3.72
C ASP A 313 -16.44 9.63 4.43
N LEU A 314 -15.32 9.81 3.72
CA LEU A 314 -14.12 10.48 4.22
C LEU A 314 -13.79 11.68 3.35
N ASP A 315 -13.67 12.84 3.97
CA ASP A 315 -13.21 14.05 3.28
C ASP A 315 -11.68 14.10 3.24
N MET A 316 -11.07 13.02 2.75
CA MET A 316 -9.64 12.91 2.54
C MET A 316 -9.30 11.81 1.53
N VAL A 317 -8.11 11.92 0.96
CA VAL A 317 -7.47 10.90 0.13
C VAL A 317 -6.07 10.61 0.64
N VAL A 318 -5.59 9.40 0.39
CA VAL A 318 -4.22 8.97 0.63
C VAL A 318 -3.49 8.96 -0.70
N LEU A 319 -2.49 9.82 -0.83
CA LEU A 319 -1.61 9.90 -1.99
C LEU A 319 -0.33 9.11 -1.69
N ARG A 320 -0.03 8.09 -2.50
CA ARG A 320 1.11 7.19 -2.27
C ARG A 320 1.93 7.02 -3.54
N HIS A 321 3.23 7.25 -3.42
CA HIS A 321 4.21 6.93 -4.44
C HIS A 321 5.00 5.68 -4.03
N GLN A 322 5.05 4.68 -4.92
CA GLN A 322 5.76 3.42 -4.73
C GLN A 322 6.71 3.20 -5.90
N VAL A 323 7.96 2.85 -5.61
CA VAL A 323 8.97 2.49 -6.60
C VAL A 323 9.43 1.06 -6.34
N TYR A 324 9.23 0.17 -7.32
CA TYR A 324 9.56 -1.27 -7.20
C TYR A 324 8.92 -1.97 -5.98
N GLY A 325 7.68 -1.60 -5.64
CA GLY A 325 6.96 -2.16 -4.49
C GLY A 325 7.38 -1.59 -3.14
N ARG A 326 8.29 -0.61 -3.11
CA ARG A 326 8.65 0.13 -1.89
C ARG A 326 7.99 1.50 -1.88
N PRO A 327 7.20 1.84 -0.84
CA PRO A 327 6.69 3.18 -0.64
C PRO A 327 7.84 4.16 -0.48
N THR A 328 7.86 5.21 -1.30
CA THR A 328 8.87 6.28 -1.23
C THR A 328 8.29 7.58 -0.70
N ALA A 329 6.98 7.77 -0.82
CA ALA A 329 6.26 8.87 -0.19
C ALA A 329 4.79 8.48 0.03
N ALA A 330 4.21 8.91 1.15
CA ALA A 330 2.80 8.68 1.47
C ALA A 330 2.24 9.87 2.25
N TYR A 331 1.15 10.43 1.77
CA TYR A 331 0.51 11.62 2.33
C TYR A 331 -0.98 11.38 2.53
N VAL A 332 -1.53 11.92 3.62
CA VAL A 332 -2.97 12.15 3.72
C VAL A 332 -3.24 13.58 3.27
N VAL A 333 -4.18 13.74 2.34
CA VAL A 333 -4.60 15.03 1.79
C VAL A 333 -6.09 15.21 2.08
N ALA A 334 -6.46 16.31 2.72
CA ALA A 334 -7.85 16.64 3.02
C ALA A 334 -8.14 18.11 2.70
N ARG A 335 -9.41 18.44 2.46
CA ARG A 335 -9.88 19.83 2.35
C ARG A 335 -10.05 20.42 3.75
N ASP A 336 -9.78 21.71 3.90
CA ASP A 336 -9.97 22.40 5.19
C ASP A 336 -11.43 22.71 5.53
#